data_AF-A0AAW2PBB6-F1
#
_entry.id   AF-A0AAW2PBB6-F1
#
_cell.length_a   1.000
_cell.length_b   1.000
_cell.length_c   1.000
_cell.angle_alpha   90.00
_cell.angle_beta   90.00
_cell.angle_gamma   90.00
#
_symmetry.space_group_name_H-M   'P 1'
#
loop_
_entity.id
_entity.type
_entity.pdbx_description
1 polymer ?
#
loop_
_entity_poly.entity_id
_entity_poly.type
_entity_poly.pdbx_seq_one_letter_code
_entity_poly.pdbx_strand_id
1 'polypeptide(L)'
;MSELDIQTPTAFDPFADANAENSGAGSKDYIHIRIQQRNGRKSLTTVQGLKKEFSYNKILKDLKKEFCCNGTVVQDPELGQV
;
A
#
# COMPACT_ATOMS: atom_id res chain seq x y z
N MET A 1 49.34 22.83 22.83
CA MET A 1 48.28 23.06 21.83
C MET A 1 47.25 21.98 22.02
N SER A 2 46.12 22.30 22.63
CA SER A 2 45.05 21.35 22.92
C SER A 2 44.21 21.13 21.66
N GLU A 3 44.23 19.90 21.12
CA GLU A 3 43.29 19.46 20.10
C GLU A 3 41.88 19.48 20.70
N LEU A 4 41.03 20.37 20.19
CA LEU A 4 39.61 20.41 20.48
C LEU A 4 38.93 19.34 19.61
N ASP A 5 38.50 18.25 20.24
CA ASP A 5 37.54 17.32 19.66
C ASP A 5 36.21 18.06 19.42
N ILE A 6 36.05 18.60 18.22
CA ILE A 6 34.79 19.16 17.75
C ILE A 6 33.90 17.97 17.37
N GLN A 7 33.17 17.44 18.35
CA GLN A 7 32.03 16.58 18.07
C GLN A 7 30.94 17.43 17.42
N THR A 8 30.92 17.46 16.08
CA THR A 8 29.76 17.96 15.33
C THR A 8 28.52 17.22 15.81
N PRO A 9 27.46 17.90 16.30
CA PRO A 9 26.22 17.24 16.65
C PRO A 9 25.69 16.55 15.41
N THR A 10 25.54 15.23 15.48
CA THR A 10 24.88 14.42 14.46
C THR A 10 23.57 15.11 14.08
N ALA A 11 23.37 15.40 12.79
CA ALA A 11 22.23 16.14 12.28
C ALA A 11 20.94 15.65 12.96
N PHE A 12 20.37 16.49 13.82
CA PHE A 12 19.10 16.23 14.47
C PHE A 12 18.05 16.24 13.36
N ASP A 13 17.65 15.05 12.92
CA ASP A 13 16.57 14.87 11.96
C ASP A 13 15.25 14.99 12.72
N PRO A 14 14.50 16.10 12.57
CA PRO A 14 13.22 16.31 13.27
C PRO A 14 12.14 15.33 12.80
N PHE A 15 12.41 14.55 11.76
CA PHE A 15 11.56 13.47 11.28
C PHE A 15 12.07 12.08 11.71
N ALA A 16 13.12 11.96 12.52
CA ALA A 16 13.60 10.66 13.00
C ALA A 16 12.54 9.92 13.82
N ASP A 17 11.80 10.61 14.70
CA ASP A 17 10.72 10.02 15.48
C ASP A 17 9.47 9.73 14.64
N ALA A 18 9.16 10.60 13.66
CA ALA A 18 8.08 10.38 12.70
C ALA A 18 8.41 9.19 11.77
N ASN A 19 9.67 9.04 11.40
CA ASN A 19 10.18 7.88 10.70
C ASN A 19 10.20 6.68 11.62
N ALA A 20 10.45 6.75 12.94
CA ALA A 20 10.43 5.59 13.84
C ALA A 20 9.01 5.03 14.05
N GLU A 21 7.99 5.88 14.20
CA GLU A 21 6.57 5.47 14.15
C GLU A 21 6.09 5.07 12.74
N ASN A 22 6.91 5.34 11.71
CA ASN A 22 6.70 4.94 10.34
C ASN A 22 7.73 3.89 9.83
N SER A 23 8.64 3.42 10.70
CA SER A 23 9.78 2.56 10.35
C SER A 23 9.37 1.09 10.27
N GLY A 24 8.10 0.81 10.55
CA GLY A 24 7.40 -0.33 9.97
C GLY A 24 6.97 -0.02 8.53
N ALA A 25 7.91 0.34 7.65
CA ALA A 25 7.70 0.55 6.21
C ALA A 25 7.39 -0.76 5.45
N GLY A 26 6.66 -1.69 6.08
CA GLY A 26 6.37 -3.03 5.56
C GLY A 26 5.13 -3.73 6.12
N SER A 27 4.33 -3.12 7.00
CA SER A 27 3.17 -3.84 7.59
C SER A 27 2.03 -2.98 8.14
N LYS A 28 1.87 -1.73 7.70
CA LYS A 28 0.59 -1.04 7.94
C LYS A 28 -0.39 -1.61 6.92
N ASP A 29 -1.49 -2.18 7.41
CA ASP A 29 -2.62 -2.79 6.69
C ASP A 29 -3.32 -1.80 5.72
N TYR A 30 -2.57 -1.18 4.81
CA TYR A 30 -3.10 -0.25 3.84
C TYR A 30 -3.74 -1.01 2.71
N ILE A 31 -4.96 -0.61 2.39
CA ILE A 31 -5.64 -1.05 1.18
C ILE A 31 -5.14 -0.15 0.05
N HIS A 32 -4.39 -0.73 -0.88
CA HIS A 32 -3.90 -0.02 -2.05
C HIS A 32 -4.92 -0.15 -3.19
N ILE A 33 -5.62 0.93 -3.48
CA ILE A 33 -6.49 1.02 -4.66
C ILE A 33 -5.70 1.71 -5.77
N ARG A 34 -5.47 1.00 -6.87
CA ARG A 34 -4.71 1.49 -8.02
C ARG A 34 -5.57 1.44 -9.28
N ILE A 35 -5.40 2.40 -10.17
CA ILE A 35 -6.01 2.42 -11.50
C ILE A 35 -4.91 2.19 -12.53
N GLN A 36 -5.14 1.25 -13.44
CA GLN A 36 -4.31 0.96 -14.59
C GLN A 36 -5.12 1.17 -15.86
N GLN A 37 -4.57 1.84 -16.86
CA GLN A 37 -5.22 1.98 -18.17
C GLN A 37 -5.00 0.69 -18.96
N ARG A 38 -6.09 0.02 -19.36
CA ARG A 38 -6.02 -1.23 -20.14
C ARG A 38 -5.81 -0.92 -21.62
N ASN A 39 -6.80 -0.30 -22.27
CA ASN A 39 -6.78 0.04 -23.70
C ASN A 39 -7.59 1.32 -23.95
N GLY A 40 -6.98 2.35 -24.54
CA GLY A 40 -7.69 3.59 -24.86
C GLY A 40 -8.40 4.16 -23.63
N ARG A 41 -9.72 4.24 -23.64
CA ARG A 41 -10.52 4.74 -22.50
C ARG A 41 -10.90 3.67 -21.46
N LYS A 42 -10.49 2.41 -21.63
CA LYS A 42 -10.76 1.33 -20.67
C LYS A 42 -9.69 1.31 -19.59
N SER A 43 -10.10 1.26 -18.33
CA SER A 43 -9.22 1.13 -17.17
C SER A 43 -9.61 -0.07 -16.31
N LEU A 44 -8.63 -0.60 -15.58
CA LEU A 44 -8.76 -1.65 -14.58
C LEU A 44 -8.42 -1.05 -13.22
N THR A 45 -9.26 -1.29 -12.21
CA THR A 45 -8.98 -0.91 -10.83
C THR A 45 -8.61 -2.16 -10.05
N THR A 46 -7.43 -2.17 -9.43
CA THR A 46 -6.95 -3.27 -8.59
C THR A 46 -6.96 -2.84 -7.13
N VAL A 47 -7.43 -3.72 -6.25
CA VAL A 47 -7.45 -3.49 -4.80
C VAL A 47 -6.53 -4.51 -4.15
N GLN A 48 -5.41 -4.05 -3.61
CA GLN A 48 -4.42 -4.90 -2.93
C GLN A 48 -4.45 -4.65 -1.42
N GLY A 49 -4.06 -5.65 -0.62
CA GLY A 49 -3.95 -5.50 0.84
C GLY A 49 -5.24 -5.69 1.62
N LEU A 50 -6.28 -6.28 1.02
CA LEU A 50 -7.47 -6.68 1.75
C LEU A 50 -7.18 -7.87 2.67
N LYS A 51 -7.64 -7.81 3.92
CA LYS A 51 -7.51 -8.90 4.89
C LYS A 51 -8.25 -10.16 4.42
N LYS A 52 -7.62 -11.33 4.59
CA LYS A 52 -8.15 -12.64 4.17
C LYS A 52 -9.42 -13.08 4.93
N GLU A 53 -9.76 -12.38 6.02
CA GLU A 53 -10.97 -12.61 6.80
C GLU A 53 -12.24 -12.21 6.02
N PHE A 54 -12.12 -11.30 5.06
CA PHE A 54 -13.23 -10.87 4.23
C PHE A 54 -13.52 -11.86 3.11
N SER A 55 -14.82 -12.08 2.85
CA SER A 55 -15.25 -12.90 1.72
C SER A 55 -15.21 -12.09 0.43
N TYR A 56 -14.14 -12.24 -0.36
CA TYR A 56 -13.98 -11.56 -1.65
C TYR A 56 -15.14 -11.83 -2.62
N ASN A 57 -15.74 -13.03 -2.56
CA ASN A 57 -16.87 -13.40 -3.41
C ASN A 57 -18.13 -12.55 -3.14
N LYS A 58 -18.37 -12.17 -1.86
CA LYS A 58 -19.51 -11.31 -1.50
C LYS A 58 -19.25 -9.88 -1.97
N ILE A 59 -18.07 -9.37 -1.67
CA ILE A 59 -17.64 -8.03 -2.09
C ILE A 59 -17.72 -7.89 -3.61
N LEU A 60 -17.21 -8.85 -4.37
CA LEU A 60 -17.31 -8.83 -5.82
C LEU A 60 -18.75 -8.86 -6.33
N LYS A 61 -19.64 -9.60 -5.67
CA LYS A 61 -21.05 -9.67 -6.07
C LYS A 61 -21.76 -8.33 -5.86
N ASP A 62 -21.49 -7.68 -4.74
CA ASP A 62 -22.07 -6.38 -4.41
C ASP A 62 -21.51 -5.29 -5.33
N LEU A 63 -20.20 -5.27 -5.58
CA LEU A 63 -19.57 -4.33 -6.51
C LEU A 63 -20.04 -4.50 -7.95
N LYS A 64 -20.24 -5.75 -8.41
CA LYS A 64 -20.82 -6.02 -9.75
C LYS A 64 -22.24 -5.50 -9.87
N LYS A 65 -23.02 -5.55 -8.78
CA LYS A 65 -24.42 -5.10 -8.76
C LYS A 65 -24.54 -3.58 -8.67
N GLU A 66 -23.70 -2.94 -7.87
CA GLU A 66 -23.74 -1.50 -7.63
C GLU A 66 -23.08 -0.70 -8.76
N PHE A 67 -21.91 -1.12 -9.22
CA PHE A 67 -21.14 -0.39 -10.24
C PHE A 67 -21.37 -0.89 -11.66
N CYS A 68 -22.13 -1.98 -11.87
CA CYS A 68 -22.39 -2.60 -13.18
C CYS A 68 -21.11 -2.92 -13.98
N CYS A 69 -19.97 -3.08 -13.30
CA CYS A 69 -18.67 -3.42 -13.87
C CYS A 69 -18.39 -4.91 -13.74
N ASN A 70 -17.54 -5.46 -14.61
CA ASN A 70 -17.04 -6.83 -14.44
C ASN A 70 -15.76 -6.85 -13.60
N GLY A 71 -15.52 -7.96 -12.90
CA GLY A 71 -14.38 -8.14 -12.00
C GLY A 71 -14.13 -9.61 -11.67
N THR A 72 -12.91 -9.91 -11.26
CA THR A 72 -12.46 -11.25 -10.85
C THR A 72 -11.50 -11.12 -9.68
N VAL A 73 -11.44 -12.13 -8.82
CA VAL A 73 -10.33 -12.28 -7.86
C VAL A 73 -9.21 -13.00 -8.60
N VAL A 74 -7.99 -12.48 -8.53
CA VAL A 74 -6.78 -13.08 -9.09
C VAL A 74 -5.82 -13.39 -7.95
N GLN A 75 -5.31 -14.63 -7.89
CA GLN A 75 -4.19 -14.96 -7.01
C GLN A 75 -2.89 -14.73 -7.77
N ASP A 76 -2.19 -13.67 -7.41
CA ASP A 76 -0.85 -13.40 -7.91
C ASP A 76 0.18 -14.01 -6.93
N PRO A 77 1.16 -14.79 -7.42
CA PRO A 77 2.18 -15.42 -6.58
C PRO A 77 3.14 -14.42 -5.90
N GLU A 78 3.29 -13.21 -6.45
CA GLU A 78 4.18 -12.18 -5.92
C GLU A 78 3.42 -11.11 -5.12
N LEU A 79 2.21 -10.77 -5.56
CA LEU A 79 1.41 -9.68 -4.98
C LEU A 79 0.21 -10.14 -4.12
N GLY A 80 -0.03 -11.45 -4.01
CA GLY A 80 -1.13 -12.03 -3.24
C GLY A 80 -2.47 -12.03 -3.97
N GLN A 81 -3.59 -12.14 -3.23
CA GLN A 81 -4.93 -12.04 -3.83
C GLN A 81 -5.25 -10.57 -4.18
N VAL A 82 -5.51 -10.30 -5.47
CA VAL A 82 -5.86 -9.00 -6.07
C VAL A 82 -7.27 -9.05 -6.66
#